data_AF-A0A371QBU6-F1
#
_entry.id   AF-A0A371QBU6-F1
#
_cell.length_a   1.000
_cell.length_b   1.000
_cell.length_c   1.000
_cell.angle_alpha   90.00
_cell.angle_beta   90.00
_cell.angle_gamma   90.00
#
_symmetry.space_group_name_H-M   'P 1'
#
loop_
_entity.id
_entity.type
_entity.pdbx_description
1 polymer ?
#
loop_
_entity_poly.entity_id
_entity_poly.type
_entity_poly.pdbx_seq_one_letter_code
_entity_poly.pdbx_strand_id
1 'polypeptide(L)'
;MQAESAVEIVRASLALAFPTATDEGLTRAAECVLRWGSEGVGVQLEPDLAERMLSDLMRIARQNGEEFEGARAPRSELTTVRPAASRAWSRTAETEDRLPYIPRPPERPGRGRFRRGFGRG
;
A
#
# COMPACT_ATOMS: atom_id res chain seq x y z
N MET A 1 10.03 -6.19 11.78
CA MET A 1 8.84 -6.90 11.26
C MET A 1 7.61 -6.02 11.00
N GLN A 2 6.99 -5.30 11.95
CA GLN A 2 5.77 -4.51 11.59
C GLN A 2 6.07 -3.20 10.83
N ALA A 3 7.15 -2.48 11.16
CA ALA A 3 7.49 -1.21 10.50
C ALA A 3 8.01 -1.38 9.06
N GLU A 4 8.82 -2.41 8.81
CA GLU A 4 9.26 -2.78 7.44
C GLU A 4 8.05 -3.06 6.54
N SER A 5 7.04 -3.74 7.08
CA SER A 5 5.80 -4.04 6.37
C SER A 5 5.01 -2.77 6.01
N ALA A 6 4.94 -1.77 6.90
CA ALA A 6 4.22 -0.53 6.62
C ALA A 6 4.92 0.31 5.53
N VAL A 7 6.25 0.43 5.59
CA VAL A 7 7.03 1.12 4.56
C VAL A 7 6.84 0.44 3.21
N GLU A 8 6.90 -0.88 3.15
CA GLU A 8 6.72 -1.63 1.89
C GLU A 8 5.32 -1.47 1.29
N ILE A 9 4.26 -1.48 2.11
CA ILE A 9 2.89 -1.25 1.64
C ILE A 9 2.75 0.15 1.03
N VAL A 10 3.27 1.16 1.72
CA VAL A 10 3.22 2.54 1.22
C VAL A 10 4.08 2.68 -0.03
N ARG A 11 5.28 2.08 -0.06
CA ARG A 11 6.18 2.09 -1.23
C ARG A 11 5.51 1.47 -2.45
N ALA A 12 4.85 0.32 -2.29
CA ALA A 12 4.11 -0.34 -3.37
C ALA A 12 2.96 0.52 -3.88
N SER A 13 2.23 1.18 -2.97
CA SER A 13 1.14 2.10 -3.33
C SER A 13 1.66 3.32 -4.09
N LEU A 14 2.77 3.91 -3.64
CA LEU A 14 3.42 5.04 -4.30
C LEU A 14 3.97 4.66 -5.67
N ALA A 15 4.48 3.43 -5.86
CA ALA A 15 4.96 2.96 -7.16
C ALA A 15 3.84 2.92 -8.21
N LEU A 16 2.59 2.66 -7.80
CA LEU A 16 1.43 2.72 -8.69
C LEU A 16 1.07 4.16 -9.08
N ALA A 17 1.25 5.11 -8.16
CA ALA A 17 0.92 6.52 -8.37
C ALA A 17 2.03 7.30 -9.09
N PHE A 18 3.28 6.90 -8.90
CA PHE A 18 4.48 7.57 -9.40
C PHE A 18 5.33 6.60 -10.23
N PRO A 19 4.90 6.27 -11.45
CA PRO A 19 5.51 5.21 -12.26
C PRO A 19 6.96 5.51 -12.67
N THR A 20 7.41 6.76 -12.60
CA THR A 20 8.80 7.16 -12.92
C THR A 20 9.62 7.58 -11.72
N ALA A 21 9.10 7.39 -10.52
CA ALA A 21 9.88 7.56 -9.30
C ALA A 21 10.99 6.48 -9.19
N THR A 22 12.12 6.87 -8.60
CA THR A 22 13.20 5.92 -8.30
C THR A 22 12.87 5.12 -7.04
N ASP A 23 13.45 3.93 -6.87
CA ASP A 23 13.22 3.11 -5.67
C ASP A 23 13.64 3.82 -4.36
N GLU A 24 14.74 4.58 -4.42
CA GLU A 24 15.18 5.47 -3.32
C GLU A 24 14.16 6.58 -3.04
N GLY A 25 13.61 7.19 -4.11
CA GLY A 25 12.58 8.22 -4.00
C GLY A 25 11.28 7.68 -3.39
N LEU A 26 10.85 6.51 -3.84
CA LEU A 26 9.69 5.80 -3.30
C LEU A 26 9.86 5.43 -1.83
N THR A 27 11.06 4.98 -1.44
CA THR A 27 11.38 4.66 -0.03
C THR A 27 11.30 5.90 0.85
N ARG A 28 11.95 7.01 0.45
CA ARG A 28 11.89 8.28 1.20
C ARG A 28 10.47 8.86 1.26
N ALA A 29 9.72 8.76 0.17
CA ALA A 29 8.34 9.21 0.13
C ALA A 29 7.46 8.37 1.08
N ALA A 30 7.67 7.06 1.13
CA ALA A 30 6.96 6.17 2.06
C ALA A 30 7.24 6.52 3.53
N GLU A 31 8.51 6.74 3.88
CA GLU A 31 8.89 7.19 5.23
C GLU A 31 8.25 8.54 5.58
N CYS A 32 8.18 9.48 4.62
CA CYS A 32 7.53 10.77 4.81
C CYS A 32 6.03 10.63 5.10
N VAL A 33 5.33 9.76 4.36
CA VAL A 33 3.90 9.47 4.61
C VAL A 33 3.70 8.89 6.01
N LEU A 34 4.55 7.95 6.44
CA LEU A 34 4.45 7.36 7.77
C LEU A 34 4.68 8.40 8.87
N ARG A 35 5.64 9.32 8.67
CA ARG A 35 5.88 10.44 9.59
C ARG A 35 4.64 11.34 9.72
N TRP A 36 4.05 11.75 8.60
CA TRP A 36 2.80 12.52 8.60
C TRP A 36 1.66 11.78 9.30
N GLY A 37 1.57 10.46 9.10
CA GLY A 37 0.63 9.60 9.81
C GLY A 37 0.83 9.63 11.33
N SER A 38 2.08 9.54 11.79
CA SER A 38 2.41 9.62 13.23
C SER A 38 2.20 11.01 13.84
N GLU A 39 2.37 12.06 13.05
CA GLU A 39 2.16 13.46 13.44
C GLU A 39 0.66 13.84 13.39
N GLY A 40 -0.21 12.97 12.86
CA GLY A 40 -1.65 13.23 12.74
C GLY A 40 -2.02 14.24 11.65
N VAL A 41 -1.11 14.51 10.70
CA VAL A 41 -1.31 15.53 9.64
C VAL A 41 -2.53 15.20 8.76
N GLY A 42 -2.87 13.91 8.61
CA GLY A 42 -3.98 13.44 7.80
C GLY A 42 -5.36 13.40 8.49
N VAL A 43 -5.48 13.84 9.74
CA VAL A 43 -6.75 13.74 10.50
C VAL A 43 -7.84 14.64 9.90
N GLN A 44 -7.46 15.80 9.35
CA GLN A 44 -8.33 16.69 8.58
C GLN A 44 -7.59 17.11 7.30
N LEU A 45 -7.75 16.31 6.25
CA LEU A 45 -7.05 16.49 4.99
C LEU A 45 -7.80 17.49 4.10
N GLU A 46 -7.65 18.78 4.40
CA GLU A 46 -8.20 19.85 3.58
C GLU A 46 -7.55 19.87 2.18
N PRO A 47 -8.27 20.31 1.12
CA PRO A 47 -7.77 20.27 -0.26
C PRO A 47 -6.38 20.90 -0.44
N ASP A 48 -6.17 22.10 0.11
CA ASP A 48 -4.91 22.83 0.00
C ASP A 48 -3.74 22.09 0.68
N LEU A 49 -4.02 21.41 1.80
CA LEU A 49 -3.02 20.59 2.50
C LEU A 49 -2.71 19.34 1.68
N ALA A 50 -3.73 18.68 1.12
CA ALA A 50 -3.57 17.51 0.28
C ALA A 50 -2.71 17.82 -0.97
N GLU A 51 -2.92 18.97 -1.61
CA GLU A 51 -2.13 19.40 -2.77
C GLU A 51 -0.65 19.67 -2.42
N ARG A 52 -0.39 20.30 -1.27
CA ARG A 52 0.98 20.51 -0.77
C ARG A 52 1.67 19.20 -0.47
N MET A 53 0.97 18.28 0.22
CA MET A 53 1.50 16.95 0.52
C MET A 53 1.80 16.17 -0.76
N LEU A 54 0.92 16.21 -1.75
CA LEU A 54 1.16 15.58 -3.06
C LEU A 54 2.40 16.17 -3.74
N SER A 55 2.54 17.49 -3.74
CA SER A 55 3.70 18.19 -4.32
C SER A 55 5.00 17.79 -3.64
N ASP A 56 5.00 17.67 -2.31
CA ASP A 56 6.15 17.19 -1.55
C ASP A 56 6.50 15.73 -1.90
N LEU A 57 5.49 14.86 -2.02
CA LEU A 57 5.72 13.48 -2.42
C LEU A 57 6.30 13.36 -3.83
N MET A 58 5.79 14.12 -4.80
CA MET A 58 6.33 14.15 -6.16
C MET A 58 7.80 14.60 -6.16
N ARG A 59 8.12 15.63 -5.38
CA ARG A 59 9.49 16.14 -5.24
C ARG A 59 10.42 15.13 -4.59
N ILE A 60 10.00 14.48 -3.50
CA ILE A 60 10.79 13.47 -2.79
C ILE A 60 11.01 12.22 -3.66
N ALA A 61 9.94 11.77 -4.33
CA ALA A 61 9.98 10.61 -5.21
C ALA A 61 10.73 10.87 -6.52
N ARG A 62 11.08 12.14 -6.81
CA ARG A 62 11.66 12.61 -8.07
C ARG A 62 10.76 12.25 -9.27
N GLN A 63 9.45 12.25 -9.05
CA GLN A 63 8.46 11.99 -10.08
C GLN A 63 8.53 13.07 -11.16
N ASN A 64 8.44 12.67 -12.43
CA ASN A 64 8.29 13.61 -13.52
C ASN A 64 6.88 14.24 -13.45
N GLY A 65 6.82 15.57 -13.31
CA GLY A 65 5.56 16.32 -13.18
C GLY A 65 4.70 16.29 -14.44
N GLU A 66 5.30 16.38 -15.62
CA GLU A 66 4.54 16.33 -16.89
C GLU A 66 3.89 14.97 -17.10
N GLU A 67 4.62 13.91 -16.77
CA GLU A 67 4.12 12.54 -16.87
C GLU A 67 3.06 12.24 -15.81
N PHE A 68 3.22 12.78 -14.60
CA PHE A 68 2.22 12.67 -13.55
C PHE A 68 0.91 13.35 -13.97
N GLU A 69 0.97 14.58 -14.48
CA GLU A 69 -0.22 15.29 -14.97
C GLU A 69 -0.84 14.61 -16.20
N GLY A 70 -0.01 14.04 -17.08
CA GLY A 70 -0.48 13.19 -18.19
C GLY A 70 -1.22 11.93 -17.71
N ALA A 71 -0.75 11.31 -16.62
CA ALA A 71 -1.42 10.16 -15.99
C ALA A 71 -2.69 10.56 -15.21
N ARG A 72 -2.71 11.79 -14.66
CA ARG A 72 -3.85 12.38 -13.92
C ARG A 72 -4.98 12.84 -14.84
N ALA A 73 -4.66 13.17 -16.10
CA ALA A 73 -5.66 13.59 -17.08
C ALA A 73 -6.82 12.58 -17.12
N PRO A 74 -8.08 13.03 -17.03
CA PRO A 74 -9.22 12.13 -17.00
C PRO A 74 -9.21 11.27 -18.26
N ARG A 75 -9.00 9.97 -18.09
CA ARG A 75 -9.15 9.01 -19.18
C ARG A 75 -10.63 9.01 -19.54
N SER A 76 -10.96 9.49 -20.73
CA SER A 76 -12.33 9.71 -21.21
C SER A 76 -13.23 8.47 -21.11
N GLU A 77 -12.66 7.28 -20.96
CA GLU A 77 -13.37 6.01 -20.97
C GLU A 77 -13.49 5.31 -19.60
N LEU A 78 -12.85 5.79 -18.53
CA LEU A 78 -12.69 4.99 -17.30
C LEU A 78 -12.88 5.70 -15.94
N THR A 79 -13.29 6.97 -15.89
CA THR A 79 -13.18 7.75 -14.64
C THR A 79 -14.44 8.46 -14.17
N THR A 80 -15.63 7.86 -14.32
CA THR A 80 -16.68 8.08 -13.32
C THR A 80 -16.49 7.09 -12.18
N VAL A 81 -15.51 7.37 -11.32
CA VAL A 81 -15.45 6.74 -9.99
C VAL A 81 -16.57 7.39 -9.20
N ARG A 82 -17.74 6.75 -9.11
CA ARG A 82 -18.73 7.13 -8.11
C ARG A 82 -18.04 7.02 -6.75
N PRO A 83 -17.98 8.11 -5.96
CA PRO A 83 -17.47 7.99 -4.60
C PRO A 83 -18.26 6.88 -3.92
N ALA A 84 -17.54 5.88 -3.37
CA ALA A 84 -18.18 4.80 -2.66
C ALA A 84 -19.09 5.42 -1.60
N ALA A 85 -20.38 5.05 -1.60
CA ALA A 85 -21.38 5.60 -0.69
C ALA A 85 -21.03 5.40 0.79
N SER A 86 -20.02 4.58 1.06
CA SER A 86 -19.38 4.40 2.35
C SER A 86 -17.87 4.17 2.17
N ARG A 87 -17.07 4.70 3.08
CA ARG A 87 -15.66 4.32 3.25
C ARG A 87 -15.60 2.82 3.53
N ALA A 88 -15.21 2.02 2.54
CA ALA A 88 -15.12 0.57 2.65
C ALA A 88 -14.13 0.10 3.75
N TRP A 89 -13.24 0.98 4.22
CA TRP A 89 -12.26 0.67 5.26
C TRP A 89 -12.75 0.89 6.70
N SER A 90 -13.84 1.63 6.92
CA SER A 90 -14.31 1.97 8.29
C SER A 90 -15.45 1.09 8.80
N ARG A 91 -15.78 -0.01 8.11
CA ARG A 91 -16.84 -0.94 8.53
C ARG A 91 -16.41 -2.41 8.58
N THR A 92 -15.25 -2.71 9.14
CA THR A 92 -14.87 -4.11 9.44
C THR A 92 -15.93 -4.82 10.27
N ALA A 93 -16.61 -4.09 11.17
CA ALA A 93 -17.72 -4.61 11.97
C ALA A 93 -18.96 -5.01 11.15
N GLU A 94 -19.16 -4.50 9.93
CA GLU A 94 -20.27 -4.93 9.07
C GLU A 94 -19.87 -6.07 8.11
N THR A 95 -18.57 -6.28 7.90
CA THR A 95 -18.04 -7.39 7.10
C THR A 95 -17.84 -8.67 7.90
N GLU A 96 -17.87 -8.59 9.24
CA GLU A 96 -17.61 -9.74 10.14
C GLU A 96 -18.68 -10.85 10.05
N ASP A 97 -19.92 -10.53 9.66
CA ASP A 97 -21.04 -11.46 9.86
C ASP A 97 -21.53 -12.22 8.59
N ARG A 98 -20.89 -12.04 7.43
CA ARG A 98 -21.39 -12.65 6.16
C ARG A 98 -20.37 -13.38 5.31
N LEU A 99 -19.09 -13.38 5.68
CA LEU A 99 -18.14 -14.23 4.98
C LEU A 99 -18.28 -15.65 5.54
N PRO A 100 -18.62 -16.66 4.70
CA PRO A 100 -18.63 -18.03 5.18
C PRO A 100 -17.24 -18.33 5.72
N TYR A 101 -17.17 -18.72 7.00
CA TYR A 101 -15.92 -19.16 7.61
C TYR A 101 -15.33 -20.27 6.73
N ILE A 102 -14.28 -19.95 5.98
CA ILE A 102 -13.45 -20.94 5.30
C ILE A 102 -12.45 -21.40 6.35
N PRO A 103 -12.54 -22.64 6.87
CA PRO A 103 -11.56 -23.13 7.83
C PRO A 103 -10.19 -23.02 7.20
N ARG A 104 -9.24 -22.40 7.92
CA ARG A 104 -7.84 -22.42 7.53
C ARG A 104 -7.45 -23.89 7.30
N PRO A 105 -6.90 -24.26 6.13
CA PRO A 105 -6.41 -25.61 5.91
C PRO A 105 -5.45 -25.95 7.05
N PRO A 106 -5.57 -27.13 7.69
CA PRO A 106 -4.70 -27.49 8.80
C PRO A 106 -3.24 -27.34 8.35
N GLU A 107 -2.45 -26.61 9.14
CA GLU A 107 -1.02 -26.49 8.94
C GLU A 107 -0.45 -27.91 8.96
N ARG A 108 -0.08 -28.44 7.78
CA ARG A 108 0.59 -29.73 7.71
C ARG A 108 1.90 -29.57 8.49
N PRO A 109 2.12 -30.32 9.58
CA PRO A 109 3.41 -30.31 10.25
C PRO A 109 4.47 -30.74 9.25
N GLY A 110 5.54 -29.96 9.14
CA GLY A 110 6.56 -30.08 8.11
C GLY A 110 7.05 -31.51 7.94
N ARG A 111 7.13 -31.96 6.67
CA ARG A 111 7.95 -33.12 6.29
C ARG A 111 9.43 -32.73 6.38
N GLY A 112 9.94 -32.60 7.61
CA GLY A 112 11.35 -32.69 7.89
C GLY A 112 11.76 -34.17 7.94
N ARG A 113 12.24 -34.72 6.82
CA ARG A 113 13.04 -35.97 6.83
C ARG A 113 14.18 -35.87 5.83
N PHE A 114 15.22 -35.14 6.21
CA PHE A 114 16.59 -35.52 5.84
C PHE A 114 17.18 -36.30 7.00
N ARG A 115 17.24 -37.63 6.86
CA ARG A 115 18.22 -38.46 7.57
C ARG A 115 18.56 -39.65 6.68
N ARG A 116 19.55 -39.45 5.79
CA ARG A 116 20.34 -40.55 5.22
C ARG A 116 21.18 -41.11 6.37
N GLY A 117 20.76 -42.24 6.92
CA GLY A 117 21.60 -43.13 7.72
C GLY A 117 21.67 -44.46 6.97
N PHE A 118 22.76 -44.65 6.23
CA PHE A 118 23.12 -45.93 5.64
C PHE A 118 23.48 -46.90 6.77
N GLY A 119 22.70 -47.97 6.93
CA GLY A 119 23.11 -49.17 7.67
C GLY A 119 23.42 -50.29 6.68
N ARG A 120 24.69 -50.69 6.61
CA ARG A 120 25.13 -52.08 6.34
C ARG A 120 25.81 -52.51 7.65
N GLY A 121 25.51 -53.67 8.23
CA GLY A 121 25.53 -54.97 7.56
C GLY A 121 26.96 -55.48 7.66
#